data_AF-A0AAV5VVE0-F1
#
_entry.id   AF-A0AAV5VVE0-F1
#
_cell.length_a   1.000
_cell.length_b   1.000
_cell.length_c   1.000
_cell.angle_alpha   90.00
_cell.angle_beta   90.00
_cell.angle_gamma   90.00
#
_symmetry.space_group_name_H-M   'P 1'
#
loop_
_entity.id
_entity.type
_entity.pdbx_description
1 polymer ?
#
loop_
_entity_poly.entity_id
_entity_poly.type
_entity_poly.pdbx_seq_one_letter_code
_entity_poly.pdbx_strand_id
1 'polypeptide(L)' 'MCAKTRETHRSLLKVLSIHSVLPSCVIFSAALMCMQMTNYYHSIEVELLQYTIAVLPTLINPMLTLYFFAPYR' A
#
# COMPACT_ATOMS: atom_id res chain seq x y z
N MET A 1 23.95 -15.42 13.48
CA MET A 1 23.40 -14.05 13.33
C MET A 1 23.54 -13.32 14.66
N CYS A 2 24.10 -12.11 14.66
CA CYS A 2 24.15 -11.26 15.87
C CYS A 2 22.73 -10.83 16.29
N ALA A 3 22.51 -10.57 17.58
CA ALA A 3 21.20 -10.16 18.12
C ALA A 3 20.61 -8.95 17.37
N LYS A 4 21.46 -7.98 17.04
CA LYS A 4 21.10 -6.78 16.26
C LYS A 4 20.58 -7.12 14.85
N THR A 5 21.24 -8.06 14.16
CA THR A 5 20.81 -8.52 12.83
C THR A 5 19.45 -9.24 12.88
N ARG A 6 19.21 -10.02 13.94
CA ARG A 6 17.93 -10.74 14.14
C ARG A 6 16.77 -9.79 14.38
N GLU A 7 17.00 -8.70 15.11
CA GLU A 7 16.01 -7.66 15.36
C GLU A 7 15.66 -6.87 14.09
N THR A 8 16.67 -6.42 13.34
CA THR A 8 16.47 -5.75 12.05
C THR A 8 15.71 -6.65 11.07
N HIS A 9 16.10 -7.93 10.97
CA HIS A 9 15.44 -8.90 10.09
C HIS A 9 13.95 -9.07 10.46
N ARG A 10 13.63 -9.15 11.75
CA ARG A 10 12.23 -9.26 12.22
C ARG A 10 11.42 -8.00 11.92
N SER A 11 12.03 -6.82 12.01
CA SER A 11 11.36 -5.57 11.63
C SER A 11 11.11 -5.49 10.14
N LEU A 12 12.10 -5.84 9.32
CA LEU A 12 11.99 -5.91 7.87
C LEU A 12 10.88 -6.87 7.43
N LEU A 13 10.80 -8.07 8.02
CA LEU A 13 9.72 -9.01 7.71
C LEU A 13 8.34 -8.44 8.01
N LYS A 14 8.16 -7.76 9.16
CA LYS A 14 6.87 -7.12 9.49
C LYS A 14 6.50 -6.03 8.49
N VAL A 15 7.45 -5.18 8.14
CA VAL A 15 7.26 -4.11 7.13
C VAL A 15 6.88 -4.74 5.80
N LEU A 16 7.65 -5.72 5.34
CA LEU A 16 7.41 -6.39 4.06
C LEU A 16 6.03 -7.08 4.00
N SER A 17 5.59 -7.72 5.09
CA SER A 17 4.26 -8.32 5.18
C SER A 17 3.12 -7.29 5.11
N ILE A 18 3.33 -6.07 5.60
CA ILE A 18 2.33 -5.01 5.47
C ILE A 18 2.39 -4.42 4.05
N HIS A 19 3.59 -4.21 3.51
CA HIS A 19 3.78 -3.72 2.15
C HIS A 19 3.24 -4.69 1.09
N SER A 20 3.22 -6.00 1.33
CA SER A 20 2.67 -6.96 0.38
C SER A 20 1.17 -6.81 0.15
N VAL A 21 0.45 -6.13 1.05
CA VAL A 21 -0.99 -5.84 0.88
C VAL A 21 -1.21 -4.59 0.02
N LEU A 22 -0.29 -3.63 0.00
CA LEU A 22 -0.45 -2.38 -0.75
C LEU A 22 -0.66 -2.55 -2.27
N PRO A 23 -0.01 -3.50 -2.96
CA PRO A 23 -0.28 -3.78 -4.37
C PRO A 23 -1.73 -4.17 -4.66
N SER A 24 -2.44 -4.78 -3.70
CA SER A 24 -3.85 -5.14 -3.87
C SER A 24 -4.74 -3.92 -4.09
N CYS A 25 -4.43 -2.78 -3.45
CA CYS A 25 -5.12 -1.51 -3.67
C CYS A 25 -4.96 -1.02 -5.11
N VAL A 26 -3.75 -1.17 -5.67
CA VAL A 26 -3.45 -0.78 -7.06
C VAL A 26 -4.18 -1.68 -8.06
N ILE A 27 -4.15 -2.99 -7.83
CA ILE A 27 -4.87 -3.96 -8.68
C ILE A 27 -6.38 -3.69 -8.67
N PHE A 28 -6.94 -3.39 -7.50
CA PHE A 28 -8.36 -3.03 -7.36
C PHE A 28 -8.71 -1.74 -8.12
N SER A 29 -7.88 -0.70 -7.97
CA SER A 29 -8.01 0.58 -8.69
C SER A 29 -7.94 0.37 -10.22
N ALA A 30 -7.02 -0.47 -10.70
CA ALA A 30 -6.91 -0.82 -12.12
C ALA A 30 -8.14 -1.58 -12.64
N ALA A 31 -8.71 -2.48 -11.85
CA ALA A 31 -9.93 -3.20 -12.22
C ALA A 31 -11.14 -2.25 -12.37
N LEU A 32 -11.29 -1.28 -11.47
CA LEU A 32 -12.32 -0.22 -11.58
C LEU A 32 -12.14 0.61 -12.85
N MET A 33 -10.90 0.99 -13.18
CA MET A 33 -10.59 1.70 -14.42
C MET A 33 -11.00 0.91 -15.68
N CYS A 34 -10.73 -0.39 -15.70
CA CYS A 34 -11.15 -1.26 -16.80
C CYS A 34 -12.68 -1.32 -16.93
N MET A 35 -13.42 -1.33 -15.82
CA MET A 35 -14.88 -1.28 -15.82
C MET A 35 -15.44 0.06 -16.32
N GLN A 36 -14.77 1.17 -16.03
CA GLN A 36 -15.16 2.48 -16.55
C GLN A 36 -14.92 2.59 -18.06
N MET A 37 -13.81 2.03 -18.57
CA MET A 37 -13.45 2.04 -20.00
C MET A 37 -14.47 1.30 -20.87
N THR A 38 -15.19 0.32 -20.33
CA THR A 38 -16.22 -0.43 -21.06
C THR A 38 -17.60 0.24 -21.03
N ASN A 39 -17.71 1.48 -20.52
CA ASN A 39 -18.96 2.26 -20.38
C ASN A 39 -20.07 1.57 -19.57
N TYR A 40 -19.74 0.51 -18.83
CA TYR A 40 -20.71 -0.23 -18.02
C TYR A 40 -21.17 0.57 -16.78
N TYR A 41 -20.25 1.31 -16.16
CA TYR A 41 -20.49 2.14 -14.97
C TYR A 41 -19.53 3.33 -14.97
N HIS A 42 -19.95 4.46 -15.56
CA HIS A 42 -19.22 5.72 -15.49
C HIS A 42 -19.93 6.65 -14.50
N SER A 43 -19.33 6.86 -13.34
CA SER A 43 -19.84 7.75 -12.29
C SER A 43 -18.67 8.42 -11.58
N ILE A 44 -18.87 9.69 -11.22
CA ILE A 44 -17.93 10.52 -10.45
C ILE A 44 -17.55 9.85 -9.12
N GLU A 45 -18.48 9.12 -8.50
CA GLU A 45 -18.23 8.41 -7.24
C GLU A 45 -17.16 7.32 -7.38
N VAL A 46 -17.14 6.63 -8.53
CA VAL A 46 -16.17 5.56 -8.81
C VAL A 46 -14.79 6.15 -9.07
N GLU A 47 -14.70 7.28 -9.78
CA GLU A 47 -13.44 7.99 -9.99
C GLU A 47 -12.84 8.49 -8.66
N LEU A 48 -13.69 9.07 -7.80
CA LEU A 48 -13.27 9.51 -6.47
C LEU A 48 -12.79 8.35 -5.60
N LEU A 49 -13.50 7.23 -5.63
CA LEU A 49 -13.10 6.01 -4.91
C LEU A 49 -11.76 5.48 -5.43
N GLN A 50 -11.60 5.43 -6.76
CA GLN A 50 -10.38 4.97 -7.41
C GLN A 50 -9.17 5.83 -7.01
N TYR A 51 -9.33 7.16 -7.03
CA TYR A 51 -8.29 8.11 -6.62
C TYR A 51 -7.94 7.93 -5.14
N THR A 52 -8.95 7.82 -4.27
CA THR A 52 -8.76 7.65 -2.83
C THR A 52 -7.97 6.37 -2.53
N ILE A 53 -8.32 5.25 -3.17
CA ILE A 53 -7.63 3.96 -2.98
C ILE A 53 -6.20 4.02 -3.51
N ALA A 54 -5.95 4.72 -4.62
CA ALA A 54 -4.62 4.86 -5.20
C ALA A 54 -3.65 5.68 -4.32
N VAL A 55 -4.17 6.61 -3.51
CA VAL A 55 -3.38 7.46 -2.60
C VAL A 55 -3.07 6.77 -1.26
N LEU A 56 -3.83 5.74 -0.86
CA LEU A 56 -3.60 5.04 0.41
C LEU A 56 -2.18 4.43 0.52
N PRO A 57 -1.64 3.72 -0.49
CA PRO A 57 -0.28 3.18 -0.41
C PRO A 57 0.80 4.23 -0.20
N THR A 58 0.70 5.39 -0.87
CA THR A 58 1.68 6.48 -0.75
C THR A 58 1.60 7.16 0.62
N LEU A 59 0.43 7.19 1.25
CA LEU A 59 0.27 7.69 2.62
C LEU A 59 0.79 6.70 3.67
N ILE A 60 0.53 5.40 3.49
CA ILE A 60 0.88 4.35 4.45
C ILE A 60 2.39 4.06 4.45
N ASN A 61 3.05 4.12 3.29
CA ASN A 61 4.47 3.82 3.14
C ASN A 61 5.42 4.61 4.08
N PRO A 62 5.35 5.96 4.15
CA PRO A 62 6.19 6.73 5.08
C PRO A 62 5.83 6.45 6.54
N MET A 63 4.55 6.22 6.87
CA MET A 63 4.12 5.92 8.23
C MET A 63 4.69 4.59 8.74
N LEU A 64 4.68 3.55 7.90
CA LEU A 64 5.29 2.26 8.22
C LEU A 64 6.81 2.37 8.34
N THR A 65 7.44 3.14 7.44
CA THR A 65 8.89 3.36 7.47
C THR A 65 9.32 4.03 8.78
N LEU A 66 8.66 5.12 9.18
CA LEU A 66 8.93 5.83 10.43
C LEU A 66 8.66 4.96 11.67
N TYR A 67 7.60 4.15 11.66
CA TYR A 67 7.23 3.35 12.83
C TYR A 67 8.15 2.13 13.04
N PHE A 68 8.58 1.47 11.96
CA PHE A 68 9.29 0.19 12.04
C PHE A 68 10.80 0.26 11.85
N PHE A 69 11.36 1.32 11.24
CA PHE A 69 12.81 1.48 11.15
C PHE A 69 13.35 2.22 12.38
N ALA A 70 14.08 1.48 13.22
CA ALA A 70 14.76 2.01 14.40
C ALA A 70 15.64 3.26 14.19
N PRO A 71 16.35 3.48 13.06
CA PRO A 71 17.10 4.73 12.87
C PRO A 71 16.21 5.96 12.61
N TYR A 72 14.93 5.76 12.27
CA TYR A 72 13.96 6.82 12.00
C TYR A 72 12.91 6.99 13.10
N ARG A 73 12.95 6.14 14.14
CA ARG A 73 12.04 6.15 15.29
C ARG A 73 12.68 6.87 16.47
#